data_AF-A0A9E6JP73-F1
#
_entry.id   AF-A0A9E6JP73-F1
#
_cell.length_a   1.000
_cell.length_b   1.000
_cell.length_c   1.000
_cell.angle_alpha   90.00
_cell.angle_beta   90.00
_cell.angle_gamma   90.00
#
_symmetry.space_group_name_H-M   'P 1'
#
loop_
_entity.id
_entity.type
_entity.pdbx_description
1 polymer ?
#
loop_
_entity_poly.entity_id
_entity_poly.type
_entity_poly.pdbx_seq_one_letter_code
_entity_poly.pdbx_strand_id
1 'polypeptide(L)' 'MIEKLDYQSAGLISGLEVHQQLLTAHKLFCRCPAGLYTDSHDGEVLRHMRPTLSELGEYDGTALMEFKTKKEIIYL' A
#
# COMPACT_ATOMS: atom_id res chain seq x y z
N MET A 1 12.37 14.51 -40.18
CA MET A 1 13.11 13.48 -39.43
C MET A 1 13.19 13.96 -37.99
N ILE A 2 12.68 13.21 -37.03
CA ILE A 2 12.82 13.55 -35.61
C ILE A 2 14.22 13.10 -35.19
N GLU A 3 15.06 14.03 -34.76
CA GLU A 3 16.36 13.69 -34.17
C GLU A 3 16.14 12.82 -32.93
N LYS A 4 16.89 11.73 -32.82
CA LYS A 4 16.87 10.89 -31.62
C LYS A 4 17.44 11.70 -30.46
N LEU A 5 16.65 11.84 -29.39
CA LEU A 5 17.11 12.44 -28.14
C LEU A 5 18.20 11.54 -27.51
N ASP A 6 19.33 12.14 -27.16
CA ASP A 6 20.35 11.46 -26.36
C ASP A 6 19.92 11.48 -24.88
N TYR A 7 19.40 10.35 -24.43
CA TYR A 7 18.92 10.20 -23.05
C TYR A 7 20.04 10.28 -22.00
N GLN A 8 21.29 9.98 -22.38
CA GLN A 8 22.42 10.03 -21.45
C GLN A 8 22.80 11.48 -21.16
N SER A 9 22.94 12.33 -22.18
CA SER A 9 23.18 13.77 -21.96
C SER A 9 22.00 14.49 -21.32
N ALA A 10 20.77 14.01 -21.55
CA ALA A 10 19.58 14.49 -20.86
C ALA A 10 19.52 14.09 -19.37
N GLY A 11 20.43 13.22 -18.89
CA GLY A 11 20.46 12.76 -17.51
C GLY A 11 19.25 11.91 -17.12
N LEU A 12 18.69 11.15 -18.06
CA LEU A 12 17.50 10.33 -17.79
C LEU A 12 17.81 9.25 -16.76
N ILE A 13 17.03 9.26 -15.67
CA ILE A 13 16.98 8.19 -14.67
C ILE A 13 15.55 7.66 -14.65
N SER A 14 15.38 6.34 -14.80
CA SER A 14 14.08 5.69 -14.82
C SER A 14 14.07 4.47 -13.91
N GLY A 15 12.94 4.25 -13.24
CA GLY A 15 12.67 3.08 -12.41
C GLY A 15 11.39 2.40 -12.88
N LEU A 16 11.33 1.08 -12.72
CA LEU A 16 10.16 0.25 -13.01
C LEU A 16 9.77 -0.51 -11.74
N GLU A 17 8.50 -0.45 -11.38
CA GLU A 17 7.93 -1.20 -10.25
C GLU A 17 6.80 -2.10 -10.76
N VAL A 18 6.83 -3.37 -10.36
CA VAL A 18 5.87 -4.40 -10.83
C VAL A 18 5.32 -5.14 -9.63
N HIS A 19 3.99 -5.23 -9.55
CA HIS A 19 3.27 -5.99 -8.52
C HIS A 19 2.53 -7.15 -9.20
N GLN A 20 2.67 -8.36 -8.66
CA GLN A 20 2.02 -9.58 -9.16
C GLN A 20 1.48 -10.42 -8.00
N GLN A 21 0.21 -10.82 -8.09
CA GLN A 21 -0.35 -11.80 -7.15
C GLN A 21 0.13 -13.21 -7.50
N LEU A 22 0.51 -13.99 -6.48
CA LEU A 22 0.87 -15.39 -6.65
C LEU A 22 -0.38 -16.28 -6.65
N LEU A 23 -0.40 -17.27 -7.53
CA LEU A 23 -1.45 -18.29 -7.55
C LEU A 23 -1.13 -19.38 -6.52
N THR A 24 -1.41 -19.09 -5.25
CA THR A 24 -1.28 -20.05 -4.14
C THR A 24 -2.64 -20.55 -3.68
N ALA A 25 -2.67 -21.72 -3.03
CA ALA A 25 -3.91 -22.25 -2.45
C ALA A 25 -4.40 -21.40 -1.26
N HIS A 26 -3.47 -20.84 -0.47
CA HIS A 26 -3.75 -20.06 0.73
C HIS A 26 -3.05 -18.70 0.72
N LYS A 27 -3.56 -17.75 1.51
CA LYS A 27 -2.91 -16.43 1.74
C LYS A 27 -1.56 -16.60 2.44
N LEU A 28 -0.70 -15.57 2.35
CA LEU A 28 0.69 -15.65 2.79
C LEU A 28 0.87 -15.92 4.30
N PHE A 29 0.01 -15.34 5.15
CA PHE A 29 0.12 -15.40 6.61
C PHE A 29 -1.06 -16.07 7.31
N CYS A 30 -1.94 -16.75 6.57
CA CYS A 30 -3.03 -17.52 7.15
C CYS A 30 -3.44 -18.68 6.24
N ARG A 31 -4.26 -19.59 6.77
CA ARG A 31 -4.75 -20.75 6.01
C ARG A 31 -6.00 -20.45 5.16
N CYS A 32 -6.42 -19.19 5.07
CA CYS A 32 -7.58 -18.82 4.26
C CYS A 32 -7.27 -19.03 2.78
N PRO A 33 -8.24 -19.49 1.97
CA PRO A 33 -8.06 -19.58 0.52
C PRO A 33 -7.68 -18.22 -0.09
N ALA A 34 -6.75 -18.23 -1.04
CA ALA A 34 -6.38 -17.03 -1.80
C ALA A 34 -7.30 -16.85 -3.03
N GLY A 35 -7.41 -15.63 -3.54
CA GLY A 35 -8.19 -15.32 -4.76
C GLY A 35 -9.71 -15.37 -4.59
N LEU A 36 -10.23 -15.62 -3.38
CA LEU A 36 -11.66 -15.54 -3.10
C LEU A 36 -12.03 -14.13 -2.64
N TYR A 37 -13.03 -13.57 -3.32
CA TYR A 37 -13.70 -12.32 -2.95
C TYR A 37 -15.12 -12.66 -2.52
N THR A 38 -15.58 -12.05 -1.44
CA THR A 38 -16.91 -12.29 -0.87
C THR A 38 -17.83 -11.13 -1.23
N ASP A 39 -19.05 -11.44 -1.69
CA ASP A 39 -20.08 -10.44 -2.01
C ASP A 39 -20.95 -10.09 -0.78
N SER A 40 -20.80 -10.86 0.30
CA SER A 40 -21.50 -10.67 1.57
C SER A 40 -20.55 -10.87 2.74
N HIS A 41 -20.88 -10.26 3.88
CA HIS A 41 -20.10 -10.29 5.11
C HIS A 41 -20.98 -10.63 6.32
N ASP A 42 -20.38 -11.31 7.29
CA ASP A 42 -21.07 -11.74 8.52
C ASP A 42 -21.08 -10.64 9.60
N GLY A 43 -20.27 -9.58 9.44
CA GLY A 43 -20.21 -8.47 10.37
C GLY A 43 -19.23 -7.39 9.94
N GLU A 44 -19.24 -6.27 10.65
CA GLU A 44 -18.45 -5.09 10.32
C GLU A 44 -17.53 -4.70 11.48
N VAL A 45 -16.33 -4.22 11.16
CA VAL A 45 -15.35 -3.80 12.16
C VAL A 45 -14.82 -2.41 11.84
N LEU A 46 -15.18 -1.42 12.67
CA LEU A 46 -14.59 -0.08 12.64
C LEU A 46 -13.24 -0.05 13.35
N ARG A 47 -12.21 0.47 12.66
CA ARG A 47 -10.87 0.69 13.19
C ARG A 47 -10.39 2.11 12.92
N HIS A 48 -9.45 2.55 13.76
CA HIS A 48 -8.69 3.77 13.60
C HIS A 48 -7.20 3.43 13.67
N MET A 49 -6.44 3.83 12.66
CA MET A 49 -4.98 3.73 12.72
C MET A 49 -4.43 4.83 13.62
N ARG A 50 -3.28 4.56 14.26
CA ARG A 50 -2.58 5.52 15.12
C ARG A 50 -1.12 5.58 14.70
N PRO A 51 -0.50 6.77 14.66
CA PRO A 51 0.93 6.87 14.43
C PRO A 51 1.67 6.32 15.65
N THR A 52 2.86 5.79 15.43
CA THR A 52 3.74 5.30 16.50
C THR A 52 5.01 6.15 16.53
N LEU A 53 5.54 6.35 17.74
CA LEU A 53 6.81 7.05 17.93
C LEU A 53 7.95 6.21 17.36
N SER A 54 8.89 6.87 16.70
CA SER A 54 10.18 6.30 16.35
C SER A 54 11.03 6.07 17.62
N GLU A 55 12.17 5.40 17.44
CA GLU A 55 13.16 5.22 18.52
C GLU A 55 13.64 6.57 19.11
N LEU A 56 13.62 7.64 18.32
CA LEU A 56 13.99 9.01 18.75
C LEU A 56 12.81 9.81 19.31
N GLY A 57 11.63 9.19 19.44
CA GLY A 57 10.44 9.86 19.95
C GLY A 57 9.77 10.80 18.94
N GLU A 58 10.02 10.60 17.65
CA GLU A 58 9.43 11.41 16.58
C GLU A 58 8.32 10.64 15.86
N TYR A 59 7.28 11.35 15.40
CA TYR A 59 6.27 10.76 14.53
C TYR A 59 6.62 10.99 13.06
N ASP A 60 6.36 9.98 12.23
CA ASP A 60 6.36 10.18 10.78
C ASP A 60 5.31 11.23 10.38
N GLY A 61 5.74 12.20 9.57
CA GLY A 61 4.90 13.32 9.17
C GLY A 61 3.68 12.88 8.36
N THR A 62 3.82 11.88 7.50
CA THR A 62 2.73 11.36 6.66
C THR A 62 1.70 10.61 7.50
N ALA A 63 2.16 9.72 8.40
CA ALA A 63 1.29 9.00 9.32
C ALA A 63 0.52 9.94 10.26
N LEU A 64 1.18 11.01 10.73
CA LEU A 64 0.52 12.04 11.56
C LEU A 64 -0.53 12.82 10.76
N MET A 65 -0.26 13.13 9.48
CA MET A 65 -1.23 13.80 8.62
C MET A 65 -2.45 12.92 8.34
N GLU A 66 -2.25 11.64 8.02
CA GLU A 66 -3.38 10.70 7.85
C GLU A 66 -4.18 10.57 9.16
N PHE A 67 -3.51 10.47 10.30
CA PHE A 67 -4.20 10.39 11.60
C PHE A 67 -5.09 11.62 11.88
N LYS A 68 -4.63 12.81 11.51
CA LYS A 68 -5.41 14.06 11.69
C LYS A 68 -6.69 14.11 10.86
N THR A 69 -6.78 13.34 9.78
CA THR A 69 -8.03 13.22 9.00
C THR A 69 -9.14 12.53 9.80
N LYS A 70 -8.80 11.82 10.89
CA LYS A 70 -9.73 11.01 11.70
C LYS A 70 -10.52 10.01 10.86
N LYS A 71 -9.87 9.45 9.84
CA LYS A 71 -10.48 8.49 8.93
C LYS A 71 -10.98 7.25 9.67
N GLU A 72 -12.25 6.95 9.46
CA GLU A 72 -12.86 5.68 9.85
C GLU A 72 -12.48 4.61 8.82
N ILE A 73 -11.89 3.50 9.28
CA ILE A 73 -11.59 2.34 8.44
C ILE A 73 -12.57 1.24 8.79
N ILE A 74 -13.52 1.00 7.90
CA ILE A 74 -14.53 -0.04 8.04
C ILE A 74 -14.06 -1.26 7.26
N TYR A 75 -13.79 -2.36 7.98
CA TYR A 75 -13.64 -3.68 7.38
C TYR A 75 -15.01 -4.33 7.31
N LEU A 76 -15.43 -4.64 6.09
CA LEU A 76 -16.63 -5.41 5.78
C LEU A 76 -16.23 -6.88 5.64
#